data_AF-A0A8T5RB13-F1
#
_entry.id   AF-A0A8T5RB13-F1
#
_cell.length_a   1.000
_cell.length_b   1.000
_cell.length_c   1.000
_cell.angle_alpha   90.00
_cell.angle_beta   90.00
_cell.angle_gamma   90.00
#
_symmetry.space_group_name_H-M   'P 1'
#
loop_
_entity.id
_entity.type
_entity.pdbx_description
1 polymer ?
#
loop_
_entity_poly.entity_id
_entity_poly.type
_entity_poly.pdbx_seq_one_letter_code
_entity_poly.pdbx_strand_id
1 'polypeptide(L)'
;MKKKRSILINNPQLRKIRNNLRLLLMRWASREWNLLNDKETNLSYDEEGRPRHPSTYSEKEKSERIRLSSQMDKNKEIVKNSICVCYRCPATGKNMTYNPIEKAWFCFQCYEEMKQWTAKKKTGISVRFP
;
A
#
# COMPACT_ATOMS: atom_id res chain seq x y z
N MET A 1 12.32 -14.05 18.19
CA MET A 1 12.22 -13.51 16.80
C MET A 1 11.06 -14.20 16.08
N LYS A 2 10.07 -13.43 15.57
CA LYS A 2 8.94 -14.02 14.83
C LYS A 2 9.46 -14.70 13.55
N LYS A 3 9.11 -15.97 13.33
CA LYS A 3 9.55 -16.75 12.17
C LYS A 3 9.06 -16.08 10.87
N LYS A 4 9.92 -16.08 9.84
CA LYS A 4 9.54 -15.69 8.47
C LYS A 4 8.32 -16.51 8.02
N ARG A 5 7.41 -15.90 7.26
CA ARG A 5 6.25 -16.59 6.68
C ARG A 5 6.29 -16.40 5.18
N SER A 6 6.42 -17.48 4.43
CA SER A 6 6.38 -17.45 2.96
C SER A 6 5.17 -18.24 2.48
N ILE A 7 4.45 -17.68 1.52
CA ILE A 7 3.30 -18.35 0.89
C ILE A 7 3.70 -18.66 -0.55
N LEU A 8 3.99 -19.94 -0.79
CA LEU A 8 4.30 -20.50 -2.10
C LEU A 8 3.14 -21.39 -2.54
N ILE A 9 2.53 -21.06 -3.68
CA ILE A 9 1.46 -21.85 -4.26
C ILE A 9 1.94 -22.34 -5.62
N ASN A 10 2.19 -23.65 -5.73
CA ASN A 10 2.69 -24.25 -6.97
C ASN A 10 1.55 -24.59 -7.94
N ASN A 11 0.39 -24.99 -7.41
CA ASN A 11 -0.78 -25.33 -8.21
C ASN A 11 -1.26 -24.09 -9.04
N PRO A 12 -1.33 -24.19 -10.39
CA PRO A 12 -1.76 -23.07 -11.25
C PRO A 12 -3.18 -22.56 -10.98
N GLN A 13 -4.12 -23.45 -10.69
CA GLN A 13 -5.52 -23.07 -10.41
C GLN A 13 -5.62 -22.30 -9.09
N LEU A 14 -4.93 -22.75 -8.04
CA LEU A 14 -4.88 -22.03 -6.76
C LEU A 14 -4.18 -20.66 -6.89
N ARG A 15 -3.15 -20.54 -7.76
CA ARG A 15 -2.54 -19.24 -8.08
C ARG A 15 -3.55 -18.30 -8.75
N LYS A 16 -4.36 -18.79 -9.69
CA LYS A 16 -5.43 -18.01 -10.34
C LYS A 16 -6.44 -17.49 -9.32
N ILE A 17 -6.94 -18.37 -8.43
CA ILE A 17 -7.87 -18.00 -7.36
C ILE A 17 -7.26 -16.93 -6.45
N ARG A 18 -6.04 -17.14 -5.95
CA ARG A 18 -5.32 -16.17 -5.12
C ARG A 18 -5.19 -14.81 -5.82
N ASN A 19 -4.76 -14.80 -7.08
CA ASN A 19 -4.54 -13.56 -7.80
C ASN A 19 -5.86 -12.80 -8.00
N ASN A 20 -6.95 -13.50 -8.32
CA ASN A 20 -8.28 -12.91 -8.45
C ASN A 20 -8.78 -12.33 -7.12
N LEU A 21 -8.61 -13.04 -6.01
CA LEU A 21 -8.98 -12.53 -4.68
C LEU A 21 -8.19 -11.28 -4.31
N ARG A 22 -6.87 -11.26 -4.57
CA ARG A 22 -6.05 -10.06 -4.37
C ARG A 22 -6.55 -8.88 -5.21
N LEU A 23 -6.86 -9.11 -6.49
CA LEU A 23 -7.40 -8.06 -7.35
C LEU A 23 -8.74 -7.53 -6.85
N LEU A 24 -9.64 -8.40 -6.36
CA LEU A 24 -10.92 -7.98 -5.79
C LEU A 24 -10.71 -7.09 -4.55
N LEU A 25 -9.83 -7.49 -3.63
CA LEU A 25 -9.52 -6.69 -2.44
C LEU A 25 -8.91 -5.34 -2.79
N MET A 26 -7.99 -5.32 -3.76
CA MET A 26 -7.38 -4.06 -4.25
C MET A 26 -8.41 -3.15 -4.90
N ARG A 27 -9.34 -3.69 -5.70
CA ARG A 27 -10.43 -2.92 -6.31
C ARG A 27 -11.38 -2.35 -5.27
N TRP A 28 -11.72 -3.15 -4.25
CA TRP A 28 -12.55 -2.67 -3.15
C TRP A 28 -11.87 -1.53 -2.38
N ALA A 29 -10.59 -1.69 -2.04
CA ALA A 29 -9.83 -0.63 -1.38
C ALA A 29 -9.72 0.63 -2.25
N SER A 30 -9.52 0.47 -3.56
CA SER A 30 -9.50 1.60 -4.51
C SER A 30 -10.85 2.31 -4.58
N ARG A 31 -11.96 1.57 -4.55
CA ARG A 31 -13.31 2.16 -4.53
C ARG A 31 -13.51 2.99 -3.27
N GLU A 32 -13.14 2.45 -2.10
CA GLU A 32 -13.24 3.17 -0.83
C GLU A 32 -12.37 4.43 -0.84
N TRP A 33 -11.16 4.34 -1.39
CA TRP A 33 -10.28 5.50 -1.54
C TRP A 33 -10.91 6.58 -2.44
N ASN A 34 -11.47 6.19 -3.59
CA ASN A 34 -12.13 7.12 -4.49
C ASN A 34 -13.31 7.82 -3.80
N LEU A 35 -14.14 7.10 -3.04
CA LEU A 35 -15.26 7.71 -2.30
C LEU A 35 -14.80 8.76 -1.29
N LEU A 36 -13.66 8.54 -0.62
CA LEU A 36 -13.07 9.53 0.30
C LEU A 36 -12.48 10.72 -0.45
N ASN A 37 -11.79 10.45 -1.55
CA ASN A 37 -11.20 11.47 -2.41
C ASN A 37 -12.27 12.34 -3.06
N ASP A 38 -13.40 11.77 -3.50
CA ASP A 38 -14.52 12.51 -4.07
C ASP A 38 -15.14 13.44 -3.03
N LYS A 39 -15.28 12.99 -1.78
CA LYS A 39 -15.72 13.85 -0.66
C LYS A 39 -14.75 14.99 -0.40
N GLU A 40 -13.44 14.72 -0.39
CA GLU A 40 -12.44 15.77 -0.21
C GLU A 40 -12.43 16.76 -1.39
N THR A 41 -12.58 16.24 -2.60
CA THR A 41 -12.69 17.01 -3.83
C THR A 41 -13.90 17.94 -3.71
N ASN A 42 -15.08 17.45 -3.37
CA ASN A 42 -16.27 18.28 -3.23
C ASN A 42 -16.12 19.40 -2.18
N LEU A 43 -15.32 19.21 -1.12
CA LEU A 43 -15.01 20.28 -0.16
C LEU A 43 -14.09 21.35 -0.75
N SER A 44 -13.31 20.98 -1.76
CA SER A 44 -12.28 21.82 -2.38
C SER A 44 -12.78 22.68 -3.54
N TYR A 45 -14.03 22.51 -3.96
CA TYR A 45 -14.66 23.31 -5.01
C TYR A 45 -15.93 24.02 -4.48
N ASP A 46 -16.28 25.15 -5.07
CA ASP A 46 -17.56 25.85 -4.83
C ASP A 46 -18.72 25.27 -5.68
N GLU A 47 -19.91 25.84 -5.54
CA GLU A 47 -21.11 25.38 -6.26
C GLU A 47 -20.98 25.56 -7.79
N GLU A 48 -20.15 26.52 -8.22
CA GLU A 48 -19.79 26.76 -9.62
C GLU A 48 -18.64 25.87 -10.12
N GLY A 49 -18.11 24.99 -9.28
CA GLY A 49 -17.04 24.05 -9.62
C GLY A 49 -15.65 24.69 -9.72
N ARG A 50 -15.42 25.83 -9.07
CA ARG A 50 -14.12 26.51 -9.02
C ARG A 50 -13.34 26.10 -7.76
N PRO A 51 -12.01 25.95 -7.84
CA PRO A 51 -11.20 25.62 -6.68
C PRO A 51 -11.30 26.70 -5.60
N ARG A 52 -11.59 26.28 -4.36
CA ARG A 52 -11.61 27.15 -3.19
C ARG A 52 -10.20 27.30 -2.62
N HIS A 53 -9.86 28.51 -2.16
CA HIS A 53 -8.60 28.72 -1.46
C HIS A 53 -8.68 28.15 -0.03
N PRO A 54 -7.66 27.44 0.50
CA PRO A 54 -7.73 26.81 1.82
C PRO A 54 -8.01 27.75 3.00
N SER A 55 -7.72 29.05 2.86
CA SER A 55 -8.05 30.05 3.88
C SER A 55 -9.55 30.34 4.01
N THR A 56 -10.35 29.94 3.02
CA THR A 56 -11.81 30.13 2.99
C THR A 56 -12.59 29.01 3.69
N TYR A 57 -11.89 27.97 4.16
CA TYR A 57 -12.51 26.86 4.87
C TYR A 57 -12.86 27.24 6.31
N SER A 58 -14.07 26.90 6.72
CA SER A 58 -14.47 26.86 8.12
C SER A 58 -13.66 25.83 8.91
N GLU A 59 -13.60 25.99 10.23
CA GLU A 59 -12.92 25.02 11.10
C GLU A 59 -13.49 23.60 10.99
N LYS A 60 -14.81 23.49 10.73
CA LYS A 60 -15.47 22.21 10.49
C LYS A 60 -14.98 21.55 9.21
N GLU A 61 -14.86 22.31 8.11
CA GLU A 61 -14.33 21.80 6.84
C GLU A 61 -12.86 21.40 6.96
N LYS A 62 -12.03 22.21 7.65
CA LYS A 62 -10.63 21.85 7.91
C LYS A 62 -10.51 20.53 8.66
N SER A 63 -11.30 20.38 9.72
CA SER A 63 -11.33 19.15 10.53
C SER A 63 -11.79 17.93 9.71
N GLU A 64 -12.81 18.12 8.85
CA GLU A 64 -13.31 17.08 7.96
C GLU A 64 -12.26 16.66 6.92
N ARG A 65 -11.53 17.62 6.32
CA ARG A 65 -10.43 17.30 5.39
C ARG A 65 -9.32 16.50 6.06
N ILE A 66 -8.91 16.88 7.28
CA ILE A 66 -7.93 16.13 8.06
C ILE A 66 -8.43 14.70 8.31
N ARG A 67 -9.71 14.54 8.64
CA ARG A 67 -10.34 13.23 8.84
C ARG A 67 -10.32 12.38 7.57
N LEU A 68 -10.73 12.95 6.43
CA LEU A 68 -10.74 12.26 5.12
C LEU A 68 -9.33 11.84 4.70
N SER A 69 -8.35 12.75 4.79
CA SER A 69 -6.95 12.46 4.49
C SER A 69 -6.41 11.32 5.37
N SER A 70 -6.68 11.36 6.67
CA SER A 70 -6.27 10.31 7.61
C SER A 70 -6.88 8.94 7.25
N GLN A 71 -8.13 8.91 6.82
CA GLN A 71 -8.80 7.68 6.38
C GLN A 71 -8.21 7.15 5.07
N MET A 72 -7.91 8.04 4.12
CA MET A 72 -7.24 7.68 2.87
C MET A 72 -5.86 7.10 3.11
N ASP A 73 -5.06 7.71 3.98
CA ASP A 73 -3.73 7.22 4.34
C ASP A 73 -3.78 5.87 5.06
N LYS A 74 -4.76 5.70 5.96
CA LYS A 74 -5.00 4.42 6.61
C LYS A 74 -5.35 3.32 5.59
N ASN A 75 -6.18 3.63 4.60
CA ASN A 75 -6.54 2.67 3.55
C ASN A 75 -5.32 2.30 2.69
N LYS A 76 -4.52 3.30 2.28
CA LYS A 76 -3.25 3.09 1.58
C LYS A 76 -2.30 2.20 2.37
N GLU A 77 -2.12 2.45 3.66
CA GLU A 77 -1.25 1.66 4.53
C GLU A 77 -1.76 0.22 4.73
N ILE A 78 -3.06 0.01 4.88
CA ILE A 78 -3.65 -1.34 4.94
C ILE A 78 -3.32 -2.12 3.66
N VAL A 79 -3.52 -1.50 2.50
CA VAL A 79 -3.22 -2.11 1.20
C VAL A 79 -1.72 -2.40 1.09
N LYS A 80 -0.87 -1.42 1.35
CA LYS A 80 0.59 -1.50 1.23
C LYS A 80 1.21 -2.57 2.14
N ASN A 81 0.64 -2.76 3.33
CA ASN A 81 1.09 -3.76 4.31
C ASN A 81 0.35 -5.10 4.18
N SER A 82 -0.60 -5.23 3.24
CA SER A 82 -1.32 -6.48 2.98
C SER A 82 -0.49 -7.44 2.12
N ILE A 83 -0.93 -8.71 2.06
CA ILE A 83 -0.35 -9.71 1.16
C ILE A 83 -0.73 -9.48 -0.32
N CYS A 84 -1.59 -8.50 -0.61
CA CYS A 84 -2.13 -8.28 -1.95
C CYS A 84 -1.14 -7.61 -2.89
N VAL A 85 -0.18 -6.86 -2.36
CA VAL A 85 0.84 -6.13 -3.11
C VAL A 85 2.20 -6.29 -2.45
N CYS A 86 3.26 -6.23 -3.23
CA CYS A 86 4.62 -6.18 -2.68
C CYS A 86 4.91 -4.77 -2.17
N TYR A 87 5.48 -4.65 -0.96
CA TYR A 87 5.86 -3.38 -0.36
C TYR A 87 6.83 -2.55 -1.23
N ARG A 88 7.59 -3.19 -2.12
CA ARG A 88 8.61 -2.55 -2.98
C ARG A 88 8.26 -2.40 -4.45
N CYS A 89 7.32 -3.19 -4.96
CA CYS A 89 7.03 -3.18 -6.38
C CYS A 89 5.53 -3.42 -6.62
N PRO A 90 4.97 -2.99 -7.76
CA PRO A 90 3.53 -3.13 -8.02
C PRO A 90 3.07 -4.58 -8.26
N ALA A 91 3.93 -5.58 -8.04
CA ALA A 91 3.59 -6.97 -8.29
C ALA A 91 2.56 -7.49 -7.28
N THR A 92 1.41 -7.94 -7.79
CA THR A 92 0.32 -8.53 -6.99
C THR A 92 0.19 -10.05 -7.18
N GLY A 93 0.65 -10.57 -8.32
CA GLY A 93 0.54 -12.00 -8.70
C GLY A 93 1.68 -12.90 -8.25
N LYS A 94 2.68 -12.37 -7.55
CA LYS A 94 3.89 -13.13 -7.14
C LYS A 94 3.69 -13.86 -5.80
N ASN A 95 4.53 -14.86 -5.54
CA ASN A 95 4.66 -15.45 -4.21
C ASN A 95 5.22 -14.41 -3.25
N MET A 96 4.69 -14.39 -2.02
CA MET A 96 4.99 -13.35 -1.04
C MET A 96 5.65 -13.93 0.20
N THR A 97 6.56 -13.15 0.78
CA THR A 97 7.22 -13.42 2.06
C THR A 97 7.00 -12.24 2.98
N TYR A 98 6.53 -12.53 4.20
CA TYR A 98 6.38 -11.54 5.26
C TYR A 98 7.72 -11.30 5.95
N ASN A 99 8.14 -10.03 5.98
CA ASN A 99 9.28 -9.59 6.77
C ASN A 99 8.77 -9.06 8.13
N PRO A 100 9.12 -9.71 9.26
CA PRO A 100 8.69 -9.25 10.59
C PRO A 100 9.36 -7.96 11.06
N ILE A 101 10.51 -7.57 10.49
CA ILE A 101 11.21 -6.33 10.83
C ILE A 101 10.46 -5.14 10.23
N GLU A 102 10.20 -5.19 8.92
CA GLU A 102 9.46 -4.15 8.17
C GLU A 102 7.94 -4.23 8.38
N LYS A 103 7.45 -5.31 9.00
CA LYS A 103 6.02 -5.61 9.17
C LYS A 103 5.21 -5.57 7.86
N ALA A 104 5.83 -5.97 6.75
CA ALA A 104 5.24 -5.88 5.42
C ALA A 104 5.49 -7.14 4.58
N TRP A 105 4.70 -7.30 3.51
CA TRP A 105 4.84 -8.40 2.55
C TRP A 105 5.67 -7.97 1.33
N PHE A 106 6.59 -8.83 0.93
CA PHE A 106 7.46 -8.63 -0.21
C PHE A 106 7.26 -9.76 -1.19
N CYS A 107 7.31 -9.50 -2.50
CA CYS A 107 7.45 -10.60 -3.44
C CYS A 107 8.79 -11.30 -3.21
N PHE A 108 8.85 -12.59 -3.50
CA PHE A 108 10.03 -13.42 -3.24
C PHE A 108 11.33 -12.78 -3.78
N GLN A 109 11.29 -12.25 -5.00
CA GLN A 109 12.40 -11.55 -5.63
C GLN A 109 12.89 -10.35 -4.80
N CYS A 110 12.00 -9.39 -4.51
CA CYS A 110 12.36 -8.20 -3.72
C CYS A 110 12.85 -8.55 -2.30
N TYR A 111 12.33 -9.64 -1.72
CA TYR A 111 12.76 -10.12 -0.42
C TYR A 111 14.20 -10.68 -0.46
N GLU A 112 14.55 -11.45 -1.49
CA GLU A 112 15.91 -11.96 -1.65
C GLU A 112 16.91 -10.85 -1.97
N GLU A 113 16.55 -9.89 -2.83
CA GLU A 113 17.37 -8.70 -3.11
C GLU A 113 17.65 -7.89 -1.84
N MET A 114 16.63 -7.69 -1.00
CA MET A 114 16.77 -7.01 0.29
C MET A 114 17.73 -7.75 1.22
N LYS A 115 17.64 -9.09 1.33
CA LYS A 115 18.57 -9.88 2.14
C LYS A 115 20.01 -9.76 1.66
N GLN A 116 20.22 -9.86 0.34
CA GLN A 116 21.56 -9.76 -0.24
C GLN A 116 22.18 -8.40 0.09
N TRP A 117 21.38 -7.33 0.01
CA TRP A 117 21.84 -6.00 0.42
C TRP A 117 22.19 -5.94 1.91
N THR A 118 21.33 -6.47 2.79
CA THR A 118 21.61 -6.50 4.25
C THR A 118 22.87 -7.31 4.58
N ALA A 119 23.12 -8.41 3.86
CA ALA A 119 24.33 -9.22 4.03
C ALA A 119 25.58 -8.44 3.61
N LYS A 120 25.56 -7.77 2.45
CA LYS A 120 26.68 -6.94 1.96
C LYS A 120 27.00 -5.77 2.90
N LYS A 121 25.97 -5.15 3.49
CA LYS A 121 26.15 -4.07 4.47
C LYS A 121 26.85 -4.56 5.75
N LYS A 122 26.58 -5.78 6.20
CA LYS A 122 27.25 -6.39 7.35
C LYS A 122 28.71 -6.74 7.09
N THR A 123 29.09 -6.97 5.83
CA THR A 123 30.48 -7.26 5.44
C THR A 123 31.28 -6.01 5.10
N GLY A 124 30.77 -4.80 5.40
CA GLY A 124 31.48 -3.53 5.17
C GLY A 124 31.55 -3.10 3.70
N ILE A 125 30.81 -3.76 2.80
CA ILE A 125 30.78 -3.37 1.38
C ILE A 125 29.80 -2.19 1.24
N SER A 126 30.29 -1.07 0.74
CA SER A 126 29.47 0.08 0.35
C SER A 126 28.55 -0.32 -0.80
N VAL A 127 27.23 -0.34 -0.56
CA VAL A 127 26.22 -0.59 -1.59
C VAL A 127 25.18 0.52 -1.52
N ARG A 128 25.08 1.34 -2.58
CA ARG A 128 23.97 2.30 -2.73
C ARG A 128 22.65 1.53 -2.85
N PHE A 129 21.66 1.95 -2.07
CA PHE A 129 20.29 1.45 -2.17
C PHE A 129 19.59 2.17 -3.33
N PRO A 130 18.92 1.46 -4.26
CA PRO A 130 18.03 2.09 -5.23
C PRO A 130 16.70 2.52 -4.60
#